data_AF-A0A1I3TD48-F1
#
_entry.id   AF-A0A1I3TD48-F1
#
_cell.length_a   1.000
_cell.length_b   1.000
_cell.length_c   1.000
_cell.angle_alpha   90.00
_cell.angle_beta   90.00
_cell.angle_gamma   90.00
#
_symmetry.space_group_name_H-M   'P 1'
#
loop_
_entity.id
_entity.type
_entity.pdbx_description
1 polymer ?
#
loop_
_entity_poly.entity_id
_entity_poly.type
_entity_poly.pdbx_seq_one_letter_code
_entity_poly.pdbx_strand_id
1 'polypeptide(L)' 'MKPLPQTMTAVLLTGHGGFDRLEYRNDVPVPPPPPPPVKF' A
#
# COMPACT_ATOMS: atom_id res chain seq x y z
N MET A 1 12.42 -17.89 -8.23
CA MET A 1 11.38 -16.91 -7.84
C MET A 1 11.95 -15.52 -8.06
N LYS A 2 11.18 -14.58 -8.64
CA LYS A 2 11.62 -13.18 -8.73
C LYS A 2 11.33 -12.47 -7.40
N PRO A 3 12.27 -11.68 -6.85
CA PRO A 3 12.00 -10.90 -5.65
C PRO A 3 10.93 -9.84 -5.95
N LEU A 4 10.09 -9.54 -4.95
CA LEU A 4 9.16 -8.41 -5.02
C LEU A 4 9.95 -7.08 -5.01
N PRO A 5 9.45 -6.03 -5.69
CA PRO A 5 10.04 -4.71 -5.59
C PRO A 5 9.87 -4.14 -4.17
N GLN A 6 10.75 -3.22 -3.79
CA GLN A 6 10.69 -2.57 -2.46
C GLN A 6 9.53 -1.57 -2.36
N THR A 7 9.12 -0.97 -3.48
CA THR A 7 8.04 0.01 -3.57
C THR A 7 7.01 -0.35 -4.64
N MET A 8 5.83 0.28 -4.53
CA MET A 8 4.71 0.15 -5.45
C MET A 8 4.09 1.53 -5.74
N THR A 9 3.21 1.53 -6.74
CA THR A 9 2.34 2.66 -7.03
C THR A 9 1.02 2.51 -6.28
N ALA A 10 0.57 3.57 -5.61
CA ALA A 10 -0.73 3.60 -4.92
C ALA A 10 -1.35 4.99 -4.92
N VAL A 11 -2.63 5.04 -4.56
CA VAL A 11 -3.37 6.27 -4.25
C VAL A 11 -3.51 6.37 -2.74
N LEU A 12 -2.93 7.40 -2.12
CA LEU A 12 -2.97 7.63 -0.68
C LEU A 12 -4.05 8.64 -0.31
N LEU A 13 -4.89 8.28 0.66
CA LEU A 13 -5.77 9.23 1.31
C LEU A 13 -4.97 10.00 2.39
N THR A 14 -4.81 11.30 2.21
CA THR A 14 -3.98 12.14 3.10
C THR A 14 -4.78 12.95 4.12
N GLY A 15 -6.11 12.82 4.10
CA GLY A 15 -7.00 13.42 5.10
C GLY A 15 -8.47 13.33 4.70
N HIS A 16 -9.35 13.87 5.53
CA HIS A 16 -10.77 14.02 5.19
C HIS A 16 -10.97 15.11 4.14
N GLY A 17 -11.78 14.85 3.12
CA GLY A 17 -12.06 15.79 2.03
C GLY A 17 -12.49 15.10 0.75
N GLY A 18 -12.40 15.82 -0.36
CA GLY A 18 -12.72 15.30 -1.69
C GLY A 18 -11.50 14.69 -2.39
N PHE A 19 -11.49 14.73 -3.73
CA PHE A 19 -10.41 14.18 -4.54
C PHE A 19 -9.07 14.91 -4.35
N ASP A 20 -9.09 16.14 -3.84
CA ASP A 20 -7.90 16.89 -3.44
C ASP A 20 -7.09 16.19 -2.31
N ARG A 21 -7.70 15.24 -1.60
CA ARG A 21 -7.05 14.42 -0.56
C ARG A 21 -6.52 13.08 -1.06
N LEU A 22 -6.55 12.83 -2.36
CA LEU A 22 -5.98 11.63 -2.96
C LEU A 22 -4.66 11.98 -3.66
N GLU A 23 -3.58 11.35 -3.20
CA GLU A 23 -2.25 11.52 -3.80
C GLU A 23 -1.83 10.26 -4.54
N TYR A 24 -1.50 10.39 -5.83
CA TYR A 24 -0.91 9.31 -6.62
C TYR A 24 0.61 9.28 -6.39
N ARG A 25 1.13 8.16 -5.88
CA ARG A 25 2.53 7.98 -5.51
C ARG A 25 3.10 6.70 -6.09
N ASN A 26 4.40 6.70 -6.41
CA ASN A 26 5.14 5.55 -6.97
C ASN A 26 6.21 4.98 -6.01
N ASP A 27 6.30 5.53 -4.80
CA ASP A 27 7.34 5.28 -3.80
C ASP A 27 6.81 4.64 -2.51
N VAL A 28 5.61 4.03 -2.57
CA VAL A 28 4.95 3.45 -1.40
C VAL A 28 5.58 2.09 -1.07
N PRO A 29 6.06 1.83 0.15
CA PRO A 29 6.65 0.53 0.50
C PRO A 29 5.68 -0.62 0.27
N VAL A 30 6.16 -1.72 -0.32
CA VAL A 30 5.36 -2.95 -0.41
C VAL A 30 5.21 -3.54 0.99
N PRO A 31 3.98 -3.77 1.49
CA PRO A 31 3.78 -4.31 2.83
C PRO A 31 4.23 -5.79 2.89
N PRO A 32 4.64 -6.27 4.08
CA PRO A 32 4.90 -7.68 4.27
C PRO A 32 3.61 -8.50 4.09
N PRO A 33 3.72 -9.79 3.75
CA PRO A 33 2.56 -10.68 3.73
C PRO A 33 1.92 -10.72 5.13
N PRO A 34 0.59 -10.89 5.20
CA PRO A 34 -0.10 -11.05 6.47
C PRO A 34 0.40 -12.33 7.18
N PRO A 35 0.27 -12.41 8.52
CA PRO A 35 0.51 -13.65 9.23
C PRO A 35 -0.42 -14.77 8.71
N PRO A 36 -0.04 -16.03 8.86
CA PRO A 36 -0.90 -17.15 8.49
C PRO A 36 -2.24 -17.05 9.22
N PRO A 37 -3.35 -17.45 8.57
CA PRO A 37 -4.68 -17.34 9.18
C PRO A 37 -4.74 -18.15 10.47
N VAL A 38 -5.16 -17.49 11.56
CA VAL A 38 -5.43 -18.15 12.84
C VAL A 38 -6.76 -18.89 12.70
N LYS A 39 -6.77 -20.20 12.95
CA LYS A 39 -8.00 -20.98 13.01
C LYS A 39 -8.63 -20.78 14.39
N PHE A 40 -9.90 -20.39 14.42
CA PHE A 40 -10.74 -20.35 15.62
C PHE A 40 -11.25 -21.74 15.97
#